data_AF-A0AAU9NW47-F1
#
_entry.id   AF-A0AAU9NW47-F1
#
_cell.length_a   1.000
_cell.length_b   1.000
_cell.length_c   1.000
_cell.angle_alpha   90.00
_cell.angle_beta   90.00
_cell.angle_gamma   90.00
#
_symmetry.space_group_name_H-M   'P 1'
#
loop_
_entity.id
_entity.type
_entity.pdbx_description
1 polymer ?
#
loop_
_entity_poly.entity_id
_entity_poly.type
_entity_poly.pdbx_seq_one_letter_code
_entity_poly.pdbx_strand_id
1 'polypeptide(L)'
;MTWTSPTDAVPWVGLYICAASLVCTLAMAADVYRGFRQRKLWFPCRFFTINSVSITLIAISTKLPVDLSSALKGHEIEAKFVSITFLVIMLANFLPSLGLMNDKELLLNTVALCILMLTITVNMLIQVISASASLSIATIILLFILPIPWPISVALTVSASRRVLQQRYKELHILASNHQDINFSSKRLICYVKKVLDDGRDWFTEEPNASDCNAISEMEEYSGYVLQIDPDAKLSMRILRNALNSITRLLRESEKKESRNLMKLLEKSTGFNGVVEFDNEQVPPLHLEETQNCWSLVAVTLTAIALALPKIATCHVKGLLSSMREGLQFVRHMEESLNANGELVKARKAARRVWTDVEVYCKWLQIDLQKNARNGKTSKEILQWLGDEAAKIVIQFNIRKNVSLDHSLRKFIAASSMYRISQTILLHCNEQENWPTDEALFEFISTIIADLLCACFTSLPRVITTNCHEDAIEKREESIRIAAQLLGRSKKILKLLKKRQLPNIDMESMGYIDKWHALSKSQIPNGNSARIQPASSSSNASFVVTII
;
A
#
# COMPACT_ATOMS: atom_id res chain seq x y z
N MET A 1 -14.99 46.12 12.28
CA MET A 1 -16.18 45.73 13.06
C MET A 1 -15.86 45.94 14.53
N THR A 2 -16.40 47.01 15.11
CA THR A 2 -16.30 47.29 16.55
C THR A 2 -17.58 46.76 17.20
N TRP A 3 -17.48 45.66 17.93
CA TRP A 3 -18.60 45.05 18.64
C TRP A 3 -18.82 45.84 19.93
N THR A 4 -19.97 46.48 20.10
CA THR A 4 -20.26 47.30 21.28
C THR A 4 -21.19 46.61 22.27
N SER A 5 -21.83 45.50 21.89
CA SER A 5 -22.69 44.68 22.76
C SER A 5 -22.65 43.18 22.38
N PRO A 6 -22.85 42.24 23.34
CA PRO A 6 -23.02 40.81 23.06
C PRO A 6 -24.15 40.51 22.06
N THR A 7 -25.16 41.37 21.97
CA THR A 7 -26.29 41.25 21.03
C THR A 7 -25.86 41.34 19.57
N ASP A 8 -24.78 42.07 19.30
CA ASP A 8 -24.28 42.29 17.94
C ASP A 8 -23.70 40.98 17.37
N ALA A 9 -23.21 40.09 18.24
CA ALA A 9 -22.59 38.79 17.93
C ALA A 9 -23.57 37.66 17.61
N VAL A 10 -24.85 37.79 17.98
CA VAL A 10 -25.86 36.72 17.85
C VAL A 10 -26.10 36.28 16.39
N PRO A 11 -26.21 37.19 15.39
CA PRO A 11 -26.40 36.77 13.99
C PRO A 11 -25.23 35.97 13.43
N TRP A 12 -24.01 36.30 13.86
CA TRP A 12 -22.80 35.60 13.43
C TRP A 12 -22.73 34.19 14.00
N VAL A 13 -23.11 34.00 15.27
CA VAL A 13 -23.25 32.66 15.86
C VAL A 13 -24.28 31.82 15.09
N GLY A 14 -25.43 32.41 14.73
CA GLY A 14 -26.44 31.74 13.90
C GLY A 14 -25.91 31.34 12.51
N LEU A 15 -25.11 32.19 11.86
CA LEU A 15 -24.48 31.89 10.58
C LEU A 15 -23.51 30.69 10.69
N TYR A 16 -22.69 30.63 11.73
CA TYR A 16 -21.79 29.49 11.97
C TYR A 16 -22.55 28.17 12.19
N ILE A 17 -23.65 28.21 12.94
CA ILE A 17 -24.51 27.04 13.18
C ILE A 17 -25.14 26.56 11.87
N CYS A 18 -25.64 27.49 11.05
CA CYS A 18 -26.23 27.18 9.74
C CYS A 18 -25.19 26.53 8.80
N ALA A 19 -24.00 27.13 8.70
CA ALA A 19 -22.91 26.60 7.88
C ALA A 19 -22.47 25.20 8.33
N ALA A 20 -22.29 24.99 9.64
CA ALA A 20 -21.91 23.68 10.18
C ALA A 20 -23.00 22.61 9.90
N SER A 21 -24.28 22.97 10.08
CA SER A 21 -25.41 22.07 9.83
C SER A 21 -25.55 21.72 8.35
N LEU A 22 -25.31 22.67 7.45
CA LEU A 22 -25.30 22.45 6.00
C LEU A 22 -24.18 21.48 5.59
N VAL A 23 -22.96 21.68 6.11
CA VAL A 23 -21.83 20.78 5.85
C VAL A 23 -22.14 19.35 6.32
N CYS A 24 -22.70 19.19 7.52
CA CYS A 24 -23.10 17.88 8.02
C CYS A 24 -24.16 17.22 7.13
N THR A 25 -25.17 17.99 6.71
CA THR A 25 -26.27 17.50 5.85
C THR A 25 -25.76 17.03 4.50
N LEU A 26 -24.87 17.80 3.85
CA LEU A 26 -24.26 17.44 2.57
C LEU A 26 -23.39 16.18 2.70
N ALA A 27 -22.60 16.07 3.77
CA ALA A 27 -21.77 14.90 4.03
C ALA A 27 -22.61 13.63 4.23
N MET A 28 -23.67 13.71 5.04
CA MET A 28 -24.61 12.60 5.26
C MET A 28 -25.33 12.21 3.96
N ALA A 29 -25.81 13.18 3.17
CA ALA A 29 -26.48 12.91 1.90
C ALA A 29 -25.55 12.22 0.89
N ALA A 30 -24.27 12.61 0.84
CA ALA A 30 -23.28 11.96 -0.02
C ALA A 30 -23.03 10.49 0.37
N ASP A 31 -22.98 10.19 1.67
CA ASP A 31 -22.86 8.82 2.18
C ASP A 31 -24.10 7.97 1.85
N VAL A 32 -25.30 8.52 2.03
CA VAL A 32 -26.57 7.85 1.66
C VAL A 32 -26.63 7.55 0.16
N TYR A 33 -26.32 8.54 -0.69
CA TYR A 33 -26.30 8.36 -2.14
C TYR A 33 -25.32 7.26 -2.58
N ARG A 34 -24.14 7.22 -1.95
CA ARG A 34 -23.12 6.20 -2.23
C ARG A 34 -23.57 4.80 -1.78
N GLY A 35 -24.21 4.70 -0.61
CA GLY A 35 -24.78 3.44 -0.10
C GLY A 35 -25.80 2.85 -1.09
N PHE A 36 -26.74 3.67 -1.56
CA PHE A 36 -27.70 3.28 -2.59
C PHE A 36 -27.03 2.83 -3.90
N ARG A 37 -26.05 3.60 -4.39
CA ARG A 37 -25.33 3.28 -5.63
C ARG A 37 -24.57 1.95 -5.55
N GLN A 38 -24.04 1.60 -4.37
CA GLN A 38 -23.26 0.38 -4.19
C GLN A 38 -24.12 -0.85 -3.81
N ARG A 39 -25.44 -0.70 -3.65
CA ARG A 39 -26.36 -1.74 -3.14
C ARG A 39 -25.88 -2.40 -1.83
N LYS A 40 -25.02 -1.72 -1.07
CA LYS A 40 -24.62 -2.12 0.28
C LYS A 40 -25.63 -1.44 1.21
N LEU A 41 -26.59 -2.20 1.75
CA LEU A 41 -27.59 -1.71 2.72
C LEU A 41 -26.97 -1.29 4.06
N TRP A 42 -25.67 -1.52 4.24
CA TRP A 42 -24.88 -1.08 5.37
C TRP A 42 -24.11 0.17 4.98
N PHE A 43 -24.48 1.31 5.57
CA PHE A 43 -23.93 2.64 5.31
C PHE A 43 -22.40 2.68 5.50
N PRO A 44 -21.60 2.72 4.43
CA PRO A 44 -20.18 3.00 4.56
C PRO A 44 -20.01 4.52 4.66
N CYS A 45 -20.01 5.05 5.88
CA CYS A 45 -19.75 6.47 6.14
C CYS A 45 -18.32 6.78 5.70
N ARG A 46 -18.15 7.43 4.54
CA ARG A 46 -16.85 7.89 4.06
C ARG A 46 -16.69 9.39 4.24
N PHE A 47 -17.78 10.14 4.06
CA PHE A 47 -17.77 11.59 4.12
C PHE A 47 -18.09 12.09 5.54
N PHE A 48 -19.05 11.49 6.23
CA PHE A 48 -19.43 11.82 7.60
C PHE A 48 -18.90 10.77 8.58
N THR A 49 -17.58 10.67 8.68
CA THR A 49 -16.87 9.79 9.63
C THR A 49 -16.67 10.46 10.98
N ILE A 50 -16.66 9.70 12.07
CA ILE A 50 -16.28 10.24 13.37
C ILE A 50 -14.80 10.59 13.38
N ASN A 51 -14.48 11.86 13.52
CA ASN A 51 -13.13 12.39 13.63
C ASN A 51 -13.20 13.72 14.39
N SER A 52 -12.05 14.33 14.69
CA SER A 52 -12.02 15.60 15.41
C SER A 52 -12.84 16.70 14.72
N VAL A 53 -12.87 16.74 13.39
CA VAL A 53 -13.64 17.72 12.61
C VAL A 53 -15.14 17.48 12.76
N SER A 54 -15.62 16.26 12.55
CA SER A 54 -17.04 15.91 12.69
C SER A 54 -17.55 16.10 14.11
N ILE A 55 -16.77 15.73 15.13
CA ILE A 55 -17.11 15.97 16.55
C ILE A 55 -17.24 17.48 16.82
N THR A 56 -16.34 18.29 16.25
CA THR A 56 -16.41 19.76 16.38
C THR A 56 -17.62 20.33 15.65
N LEU A 57 -17.93 19.84 14.45
CA LEU A 57 -19.11 20.26 13.70
C LEU A 57 -20.41 19.91 14.45
N ILE A 58 -20.49 18.72 15.04
CA ILE A 58 -21.60 18.33 15.92
C ILE A 58 -21.68 19.33 17.08
N ALA A 59 -20.58 19.57 17.80
CA ALA A 59 -20.56 20.52 18.92
C ALA A 59 -21.04 21.94 18.54
N ILE A 60 -20.65 22.44 17.37
CA ILE A 60 -21.08 23.75 16.86
C ILE A 60 -22.57 23.72 16.53
N SER A 61 -23.04 22.70 15.80
CA SER A 61 -24.45 22.56 15.43
C SER A 61 -25.37 22.37 16.65
N THR A 62 -24.85 21.82 17.75
CA THR A 62 -25.57 21.62 19.01
C THR A 62 -25.64 22.84 19.92
N LYS A 63 -25.10 24.00 19.51
CA LYS A 63 -25.17 25.22 20.32
C LYS A 63 -26.61 25.71 20.54
N LEU A 64 -27.48 25.59 19.53
CA LEU A 64 -28.88 25.99 19.61
C LEU A 64 -29.72 25.14 20.59
N PRO A 65 -29.63 23.79 20.60
CA PRO A 65 -30.38 22.97 21.55
C PRO A 65 -29.87 23.14 22.98
N VAL A 66 -28.56 23.37 23.16
CA VAL A 66 -27.91 23.51 24.47
C VAL A 66 -28.07 24.92 25.10
N ASP A 67 -28.66 25.88 24.38
CA ASP A 67 -28.82 27.25 24.88
C ASP A 67 -29.85 27.34 26.03
N LEU A 68 -29.33 27.68 27.21
CA LEU A 68 -30.05 27.84 28.49
C LEU A 68 -30.76 29.21 28.62
N SER A 69 -30.48 30.19 27.75
CA SER A 69 -30.92 31.58 27.94
C SER A 69 -32.30 31.92 27.37
N SER A 70 -32.92 31.03 26.59
CA SER A 70 -34.21 31.28 25.93
C SER A 70 -35.39 30.77 26.75
N ALA A 71 -36.22 31.69 27.26
CA ALA A 71 -37.50 31.36 27.88
C ALA A 71 -38.44 30.75 26.83
N LEU A 72 -38.82 29.47 27.00
CA LEU A 72 -39.65 28.68 26.08
C LEU A 72 -40.91 29.45 25.58
N LYS A 73 -40.80 30.15 24.45
CA LYS A 73 -41.94 30.68 23.66
C LYS A 73 -42.23 29.74 22.49
N GLY A 74 -43.48 29.69 22.02
CA GLY A 74 -43.98 28.68 21.06
C GLY A 74 -43.06 28.37 19.86
N HIS A 75 -42.62 29.39 19.09
CA HIS A 75 -41.75 29.18 17.93
C HIS A 75 -40.31 28.71 18.28
N GLU A 76 -39.82 29.00 19.48
CA GLU A 76 -38.49 28.55 19.91
C GLU A 76 -38.49 27.06 20.29
N ILE A 77 -39.64 26.53 20.73
CA ILE A 77 -39.81 25.11 21.05
C ILE A 77 -39.69 24.25 19.79
N GLU A 78 -40.34 24.65 18.70
CA GLU A 78 -40.28 23.94 17.40
C GLU A 78 -38.85 23.88 16.86
N ALA A 79 -38.13 25.00 16.90
CA ALA A 79 -36.73 25.05 16.46
C ALA A 79 -35.82 24.14 17.29
N LYS A 80 -36.05 24.04 18.62
CA LYS A 80 -35.32 23.12 19.50
C LYS A 80 -35.62 21.66 19.17
N PHE A 81 -36.89 21.29 18.89
CA PHE A 81 -37.23 19.93 18.47
C PHE A 81 -36.57 19.53 17.15
N VAL A 82 -36.59 20.42 16.16
CA VAL A 82 -35.92 20.19 14.87
C VAL A 82 -34.42 19.99 15.08
N SER A 83 -33.80 20.78 15.95
CA SER A 83 -32.37 20.67 16.22
C SER A 83 -31.98 19.41 16.99
N ILE A 84 -32.78 18.96 17.97
CA ILE A 84 -32.55 17.68 18.66
C ILE A 84 -32.76 16.50 17.70
N THR A 85 -33.78 16.58 16.85
CA THR A 85 -34.02 15.55 15.82
C THR A 85 -32.85 15.48 14.84
N PHE A 86 -32.34 16.64 14.41
CA PHE A 86 -31.15 16.74 13.58
C PHE A 86 -29.91 16.13 14.27
N LEU A 87 -29.72 16.38 15.57
CA LEU A 87 -28.66 15.76 16.37
C LEU A 87 -28.79 14.23 16.36
N VAL A 88 -29.97 13.68 16.65
CA VAL A 88 -30.20 12.22 16.65
C VAL A 88 -29.92 11.62 15.27
N ILE A 89 -30.34 12.29 14.20
CA ILE A 89 -30.05 11.87 12.82
C ILE A 89 -28.54 11.88 12.54
N MET A 90 -27.82 12.93 12.95
CA MET A 90 -26.36 12.98 12.82
C MET A 90 -25.70 11.83 13.56
N LEU A 91 -26.07 11.60 14.82
CA LEU A 91 -25.58 10.50 15.65
C LEU A 91 -25.77 9.15 14.97
N ALA A 92 -26.99 8.87 14.51
CA ALA A 92 -27.31 7.62 13.83
C ALA A 92 -26.47 7.42 12.54
N ASN A 93 -26.26 8.48 11.77
CA ASN A 93 -25.57 8.40 10.48
C ASN A 93 -24.06 8.20 10.59
N PHE A 94 -23.37 8.65 11.66
CA PHE A 94 -21.92 8.40 11.78
C PHE A 94 -21.58 7.14 12.57
N LEU A 95 -22.52 6.54 13.33
CA LEU A 95 -22.26 5.35 14.15
C LEU A 95 -21.57 4.19 13.40
N PRO A 96 -21.93 3.86 12.14
CA PRO A 96 -21.25 2.82 11.38
C PRO A 96 -19.74 3.08 11.18
N SER A 97 -19.30 4.34 11.22
CA SER A 97 -17.87 4.68 11.08
C SER A 97 -16.99 4.19 12.24
N LEU A 98 -17.57 3.95 13.42
CA LEU A 98 -16.85 3.41 14.58
C LEU A 98 -16.23 2.04 14.31
N GLY A 99 -16.89 1.22 13.48
CA GLY A 99 -16.39 -0.11 13.11
C GLY A 99 -15.17 -0.10 12.19
N LEU A 100 -14.86 1.04 11.56
CA LEU A 100 -13.81 1.17 10.55
C LEU A 100 -12.54 1.86 11.07
N MET A 101 -12.52 2.31 12.33
CA MET A 101 -11.41 3.10 12.88
C MET A 101 -10.31 2.22 13.48
N ASN A 102 -9.07 2.71 13.46
CA ASN A 102 -7.96 2.10 14.20
C ASN A 102 -8.22 2.15 15.72
N ASP A 103 -7.65 1.24 16.53
CA ASP A 103 -7.94 1.16 17.98
C ASP A 103 -7.70 2.47 18.73
N LYS A 104 -6.62 3.18 18.41
CA LYS A 104 -6.27 4.46 19.03
C LYS A 104 -7.26 5.56 18.66
N GLU A 105 -7.62 5.65 17.38
CA GLU A 105 -8.59 6.63 16.87
C GLU A 105 -9.98 6.33 17.42
N LEU A 106 -10.38 5.06 17.44
CA LEU A 106 -11.64 4.59 18.02
C LEU A 106 -11.75 5.04 19.47
N LEU A 107 -10.71 4.80 20.29
CA LEU A 107 -10.73 5.19 21.70
C LEU A 107 -10.82 6.70 21.88
N LEU A 108 -9.97 7.48 21.20
CA LEU A 108 -9.96 8.94 21.30
C LEU A 108 -11.31 9.55 20.86
N ASN A 109 -11.84 9.08 19.73
CA ASN A 109 -13.11 9.56 19.21
C ASN A 109 -14.29 9.10 20.07
N THR A 110 -14.23 7.91 20.67
CA THR A 110 -15.25 7.44 21.62
C THR A 110 -15.23 8.30 22.89
N VAL A 111 -14.07 8.61 23.45
CA VAL A 111 -13.97 9.47 24.64
C VAL A 111 -14.49 10.88 24.33
N ALA A 112 -14.06 11.47 23.21
CA ALA A 112 -14.53 12.78 22.79
C ALA A 112 -16.04 12.80 22.55
N LEU A 113 -16.60 11.75 21.92
CA LEU A 113 -18.03 11.58 21.77
C LEU A 113 -18.73 11.46 23.13
N CYS A 114 -18.23 10.63 24.05
CA CYS A 114 -18.80 10.49 25.39
C CYS A 114 -18.88 11.82 26.14
N ILE A 115 -17.81 12.63 26.10
CA ILE A 115 -17.78 13.95 26.73
C ILE A 115 -18.84 14.87 26.10
N LEU A 116 -18.91 14.91 24.77
CA LEU A 116 -19.88 15.73 24.05
C LEU A 116 -21.33 15.30 24.38
N MET A 117 -21.62 14.00 24.33
CA MET A 117 -22.95 13.46 24.61
C MET A 117 -23.38 13.69 26.06
N LEU A 118 -22.47 13.51 27.02
CA LEU A 118 -22.75 13.78 28.43
C LEU A 118 -23.03 15.27 28.65
N THR A 119 -22.22 16.16 28.05
CA THR A 119 -22.41 17.61 28.14
C THR A 119 -23.78 18.03 27.58
N ILE A 120 -24.15 17.51 26.40
CA ILE A 120 -25.46 17.79 25.80
C ILE A 120 -26.58 17.27 26.71
N THR A 121 -26.49 16.02 27.16
CA THR A 121 -27.54 15.40 27.99
C THR A 121 -27.76 16.17 29.30
N VAL A 122 -26.68 16.54 29.99
CA VAL A 122 -26.74 17.30 31.25
C VAL A 122 -27.34 18.69 31.03
N ASN A 123 -26.89 19.42 30.00
CA ASN A 123 -27.41 20.77 29.72
C ASN A 123 -28.89 20.74 29.37
N MET A 124 -29.32 19.75 28.56
CA MET A 124 -30.72 19.54 28.22
C MET A 124 -31.56 19.16 29.46
N LEU A 125 -31.03 18.33 30.35
CA LEU A 125 -31.72 17.95 31.60
C LEU A 125 -31.89 19.15 32.53
N ILE A 126 -30.85 19.98 32.70
CA ILE A 126 -30.92 21.22 33.46
C ILE A 126 -31.98 22.15 32.87
N GLN A 127 -32.02 22.29 31.54
CA GLN A 127 -33.01 23.13 30.86
C GLN A 127 -34.44 22.64 31.11
N VAL A 128 -34.69 21.32 31.12
CA VAL A 128 -36.01 20.74 31.42
C VAL A 128 -36.43 21.00 32.87
N ILE A 129 -35.50 20.92 33.82
CA ILE A 129 -35.78 21.19 35.24
C ILE A 129 -36.03 22.68 35.49
N SER A 130 -35.25 23.56 34.84
CA SER A 130 -35.33 25.00 35.01
C SER A 130 -36.51 25.63 34.25
N ALA A 131 -36.93 25.04 33.13
CA ALA A 131 -38.14 25.44 32.45
C ALA A 131 -39.32 24.87 33.23
N SER A 132 -40.16 25.71 33.80
CA SER A 132 -41.46 25.36 34.38
C SER A 132 -42.45 24.88 33.31
N ALA A 133 -42.02 23.94 32.46
CA ALA A 133 -42.78 23.39 31.35
C ALA A 133 -43.94 22.53 31.86
N SER A 134 -45.04 22.52 31.11
CA SER A 134 -46.15 21.61 31.39
C SER A 134 -45.69 20.15 31.34
N LEU A 135 -46.33 19.29 32.14
CA LEU A 135 -45.98 17.86 32.25
C LEU A 135 -45.91 17.17 30.87
N SER A 136 -46.80 17.52 29.94
CA SER A 136 -46.80 17.00 28.57
C SER A 136 -45.55 17.40 27.78
N ILE A 137 -45.12 18.67 27.83
CA ILE A 137 -43.93 19.14 27.10
C ILE A 137 -42.66 18.53 27.71
N ALA A 138 -42.58 18.45 29.04
CA ALA A 138 -41.45 17.82 29.74
C ALA A 138 -41.30 16.33 29.36
N THR A 139 -42.41 15.58 29.28
CA THR A 139 -42.37 14.16 28.86
C THR A 139 -41.90 13.97 27.42
N ILE A 140 -42.33 14.83 26.50
CA ILE A 140 -41.88 14.79 25.10
C ILE A 140 -40.39 15.09 25.02
N ILE A 141 -39.90 16.15 25.70
CA ILE A 141 -38.48 16.51 25.68
C ILE A 141 -37.62 15.38 26.29
N LEU A 142 -38.06 14.75 27.38
CA LEU A 142 -37.35 13.62 27.98
C LEU A 142 -37.24 12.43 27.02
N LEU A 143 -38.29 12.13 26.26
CA LEU A 143 -38.32 11.09 25.21
C LEU A 143 -37.24 11.32 24.13
N PHE A 144 -36.93 12.57 23.79
CA PHE A 144 -35.88 12.92 22.83
C PHE A 144 -34.47 13.00 23.44
N ILE A 145 -34.35 13.17 24.76
CA ILE A 145 -33.06 13.19 25.47
C ILE A 145 -32.55 11.77 25.75
N LEU A 146 -33.42 10.82 26.08
CA LEU A 146 -33.04 9.45 26.43
C LEU A 146 -32.22 8.70 25.35
N PRO A 147 -32.42 8.91 24.04
CA PRO A 147 -31.59 8.31 22.99
C PRO A 147 -30.20 8.95 22.83
N ILE A 148 -29.95 10.13 23.40
CA ILE A 148 -28.69 10.89 23.21
C ILE A 148 -27.46 10.10 23.72
N PRO A 149 -27.52 9.36 24.83
CA PRO A 149 -26.40 8.49 25.26
C PRO A 149 -26.28 7.16 24.50
N TRP A 150 -27.27 6.76 23.69
CA TRP A 150 -27.25 5.49 22.95
C TRP A 150 -25.96 5.23 22.15
N PRO A 151 -25.36 6.23 21.46
CA PRO A 151 -24.12 6.04 20.73
C PRO A 151 -22.95 5.55 21.58
N ILE A 152 -22.94 5.84 22.89
CA ILE A 152 -21.93 5.35 23.83
C ILE A 152 -22.02 3.83 23.96
N SER A 153 -23.24 3.31 24.13
CA SER A 153 -23.50 1.87 24.21
C SER A 153 -23.07 1.17 22.92
N VAL A 154 -23.40 1.76 21.76
CA VAL A 154 -22.99 1.24 20.45
C VAL A 154 -21.47 1.24 20.29
N ALA A 155 -20.79 2.33 20.65
CA ALA A 155 -19.33 2.43 20.55
C ALA A 155 -18.61 1.39 21.42
N LEU A 156 -19.08 1.21 22.66
CA LEU A 156 -18.54 0.19 23.57
C LEU A 156 -18.80 -1.22 23.04
N THR A 157 -20.01 -1.49 22.55
CA THR A 157 -20.39 -2.80 22.01
C THR A 157 -19.59 -3.15 20.76
N VAL A 158 -19.42 -2.19 19.83
CA VAL A 158 -18.61 -2.37 18.61
C VAL A 158 -17.15 -2.64 18.95
N SER A 159 -16.57 -1.86 19.88
CA SER A 159 -15.19 -2.04 20.34
C SER A 159 -14.98 -3.42 21.00
N ALA A 160 -15.87 -3.82 21.92
CA ALA A 160 -15.80 -5.10 22.59
C ALA A 160 -15.99 -6.27 21.61
N SER A 161 -17.00 -6.20 20.75
CA SER A 161 -17.28 -7.23 19.74
C SER A 161 -16.10 -7.41 18.79
N ARG A 162 -15.47 -6.31 18.36
CA ARG A 162 -14.28 -6.34 17.50
C ARG A 162 -13.12 -7.06 18.18
N ARG A 163 -12.84 -6.76 19.46
CA ARG A 163 -11.76 -7.44 20.21
C ARG A 163 -12.01 -8.94 20.30
N VAL A 164 -13.25 -9.35 20.60
CA VAL A 164 -13.64 -10.76 20.64
C VAL A 164 -13.44 -11.42 19.26
N LEU A 165 -13.84 -10.77 18.17
CA LEU A 165 -13.68 -11.29 16.82
C LEU A 165 -12.21 -11.42 16.41
N GLN A 166 -11.40 -10.41 16.70
CA GLN A 166 -9.97 -10.44 16.43
C GLN A 166 -9.28 -11.56 17.23
N GLN A 167 -9.64 -11.74 18.50
CA GLN A 167 -9.10 -12.82 19.33
C GLN A 167 -9.50 -14.19 18.79
N ARG A 168 -10.79 -14.42 18.53
CA ARG A 168 -11.27 -15.70 17.94
C ARG A 168 -10.61 -15.98 16.60
N TYR A 169 -10.43 -14.96 15.77
CA TYR A 169 -9.71 -15.11 14.51
C TYR A 169 -8.24 -15.50 14.74
N LYS A 170 -7.55 -14.88 15.71
CA LYS A 170 -6.17 -15.24 16.07
C LYS A 170 -6.07 -16.66 16.59
N GLU A 171 -6.98 -17.08 17.46
CA GLU A 171 -7.04 -18.45 17.98
C GLU A 171 -7.24 -19.46 16.85
N LEU A 172 -8.22 -19.25 15.96
CA LEU A 172 -8.43 -20.11 14.80
C LEU A 172 -7.26 -20.09 13.82
N HIS A 173 -6.62 -18.94 13.64
CA HIS A 173 -5.42 -18.81 12.81
C HIS A 173 -4.24 -19.59 13.41
N ILE A 174 -4.01 -19.50 14.72
CA ILE A 174 -2.97 -20.26 15.43
C ILE A 174 -3.27 -21.76 15.36
N LEU A 175 -4.53 -22.17 15.57
CA LEU A 175 -4.95 -23.57 15.44
C LEU A 175 -4.72 -24.11 14.03
N ALA A 176 -5.03 -23.30 13.00
CA ALA A 176 -4.73 -23.65 11.60
C ALA A 176 -3.22 -23.69 11.30
N SER A 177 -2.42 -22.88 12.01
CA SER A 177 -0.96 -22.79 11.84
C SER A 177 -0.17 -23.85 12.61
N ASN A 178 -0.69 -24.37 13.74
CA ASN A 178 0.00 -25.31 14.64
C ASN A 178 -0.14 -26.78 14.22
N HIS A 179 -1.02 -27.13 13.26
CA HIS A 179 -1.03 -28.46 12.64
C HIS A 179 0.14 -28.60 11.66
N GLN A 180 1.30 -28.86 12.24
CA GLN A 180 2.60 -28.98 11.61
C GLN A 180 2.77 -30.32 10.88
N ASP A 181 1.85 -30.63 9.95
CA ASP A 181 2.13 -31.37 8.71
C ASP A 181 0.96 -31.32 7.71
N ILE A 182 0.22 -30.20 7.68
CA ILE A 182 -0.84 -29.99 6.69
C ILE A 182 -0.64 -28.62 6.07
N ASN A 183 0.01 -28.58 4.91
CA ASN A 183 -0.59 -28.21 3.62
C ASN A 183 -1.88 -27.34 3.63
N PHE A 184 -1.97 -26.35 4.52
CA PHE A 184 -3.18 -25.60 4.81
C PHE A 184 -2.82 -24.17 5.23
N SER A 185 -2.24 -23.44 4.28
CA SER A 185 -2.61 -22.04 4.04
C SER A 185 -1.95 -21.53 2.76
N SER A 186 -0.77 -22.06 2.43
CA SER A 186 -0.17 -21.84 1.11
C SER A 186 -0.77 -22.76 0.05
N LYS A 187 -1.13 -24.02 0.34
CA LYS A 187 -1.81 -24.93 -0.60
C LYS A 187 -3.19 -24.45 -1.08
N ARG A 188 -3.76 -23.42 -0.47
CA ARG A 188 -5.14 -22.93 -0.64
C ARG A 188 -5.23 -21.81 -1.68
N LEU A 189 -4.31 -20.85 -1.61
CA LEU A 189 -4.03 -19.96 -2.71
C LEU A 189 -3.17 -20.65 -3.77
N ILE A 190 -2.27 -21.58 -3.41
CA ILE A 190 -1.54 -22.43 -4.36
C ILE A 190 -2.45 -23.48 -5.02
N CYS A 191 -3.59 -23.93 -4.47
CA CYS A 191 -4.58 -24.73 -5.22
C CYS A 191 -5.46 -23.85 -6.08
N TYR A 192 -5.87 -22.65 -5.64
CA TYR A 192 -6.57 -21.72 -6.53
C TYR A 192 -5.66 -21.22 -7.66
N VAL A 193 -4.38 -20.99 -7.36
CA VAL A 193 -3.32 -20.63 -8.30
C VAL A 193 -2.81 -21.84 -9.07
N LYS A 194 -2.77 -23.07 -8.53
CA LYS A 194 -2.47 -24.31 -9.27
C LYS A 194 -3.63 -24.68 -10.18
N LYS A 195 -4.88 -24.59 -9.77
CA LYS A 195 -6.06 -24.79 -10.63
C LYS A 195 -6.06 -23.75 -11.76
N VAL A 196 -5.71 -22.49 -11.48
CA VAL A 196 -5.50 -21.43 -12.51
C VAL A 196 -4.21 -21.61 -13.35
N LEU A 197 -3.26 -22.45 -12.93
CA LEU A 197 -1.98 -22.70 -13.62
C LEU A 197 -1.91 -24.05 -14.36
N ASP A 198 -2.61 -25.08 -13.89
CA ASP A 198 -2.72 -26.44 -14.46
C ASP A 198 -3.92 -26.54 -15.41
N ASP A 199 -5.01 -25.81 -15.16
CA ASP A 199 -6.23 -25.82 -16.00
C ASP A 199 -6.16 -24.78 -17.14
N GLY A 200 -4.95 -24.60 -17.68
CA GLY A 200 -4.69 -23.80 -18.86
C GLY A 200 -4.93 -24.52 -20.18
N ARG A 201 -5.64 -25.67 -20.17
CA ARG A 201 -5.85 -26.47 -21.38
C ARG A 201 -7.27 -26.46 -21.96
N ASP A 202 -8.34 -26.21 -21.20
CA ASP A 202 -9.71 -26.36 -21.74
C ASP A 202 -10.68 -25.20 -21.41
N TRP A 203 -10.26 -23.93 -21.56
CA TRP A 203 -11.23 -22.81 -21.67
C TRP A 203 -11.37 -22.27 -23.10
N PHE A 204 -10.71 -22.91 -24.08
CA PHE A 204 -10.79 -22.51 -25.48
C PHE A 204 -11.63 -23.48 -26.30
N THR A 205 -12.89 -23.67 -25.93
CA THR A 205 -13.95 -24.08 -26.86
C THR A 205 -15.30 -23.66 -26.31
N GLU A 206 -16.16 -23.14 -27.17
CA GLU A 206 -17.52 -22.69 -26.86
C GLU A 206 -18.36 -23.79 -26.16
N GLU A 207 -19.27 -23.32 -25.28
CA GLU A 207 -20.27 -24.02 -24.43
C GLU A 207 -21.06 -25.17 -25.13
N PRO A 208 -21.58 -26.19 -24.40
CA PRO A 208 -22.80 -26.03 -23.57
C PRO A 208 -22.98 -26.94 -22.32
N ASN A 209 -23.76 -26.43 -21.35
CA ASN A 209 -24.49 -27.18 -20.31
C ASN A 209 -23.67 -28.11 -19.39
N ALA A 210 -23.09 -27.58 -18.32
CA ALA A 210 -22.61 -28.38 -17.17
C ALA A 210 -23.38 -27.97 -15.90
N SER A 211 -23.94 -28.98 -15.23
CA SER A 211 -24.97 -28.89 -14.20
C SER A 211 -24.53 -28.23 -12.88
N ASP A 212 -25.52 -27.66 -12.19
CA ASP A 212 -25.46 -27.01 -10.88
C ASP A 212 -24.84 -27.84 -9.72
N CYS A 213 -24.47 -29.10 -9.92
CA CYS A 213 -24.02 -30.00 -8.85
C CYS A 213 -22.57 -29.77 -8.38
N ASN A 214 -21.66 -29.28 -9.23
CA ASN A 214 -20.27 -29.01 -8.81
C ASN A 214 -20.11 -27.71 -8.00
N ALA A 215 -21.01 -26.74 -8.19
CA ALA A 215 -20.93 -25.45 -7.50
C ALA A 215 -21.36 -25.51 -6.03
N ILE A 216 -22.18 -26.50 -5.66
CA ILE A 216 -22.68 -26.68 -4.28
C ILE A 216 -21.59 -27.26 -3.38
N SER A 217 -20.85 -28.27 -3.88
CA SER A 217 -19.74 -28.91 -3.14
C SER A 217 -18.58 -27.94 -2.84
N GLU A 218 -18.19 -27.10 -3.79
CA GLU A 218 -17.17 -26.06 -3.55
C GLU A 218 -17.65 -25.04 -2.51
N MET A 219 -18.93 -24.67 -2.53
CA MET A 219 -19.50 -23.69 -1.61
C MET A 219 -19.67 -24.24 -0.18
N GLU A 220 -19.93 -25.53 -0.01
CA GLU A 220 -19.89 -26.21 1.29
C GLU A 220 -18.48 -26.23 1.87
N GLU A 221 -17.44 -26.45 1.06
CA GLU A 221 -16.05 -26.35 1.52
C GLU A 221 -15.70 -24.92 1.96
N TYR A 222 -16.16 -23.90 1.23
CA TYR A 222 -15.94 -22.50 1.60
C TYR A 222 -16.67 -22.07 2.88
N SER A 223 -17.78 -22.72 3.22
CA SER A 223 -18.54 -22.42 4.43
C SER A 223 -17.71 -22.62 5.70
N GLY A 224 -16.81 -23.61 5.71
CA GLY A 224 -15.91 -23.91 6.83
C GLY A 224 -14.80 -22.89 7.06
N TYR A 225 -14.61 -21.92 6.15
CA TYR A 225 -13.61 -20.85 6.28
C TYR A 225 -14.20 -19.50 6.66
N VAL A 226 -15.53 -19.40 6.79
CA VAL A 226 -16.18 -18.17 7.24
C VAL A 226 -16.21 -18.12 8.75
N LEU A 227 -15.60 -17.09 9.34
CA LEU A 227 -15.73 -16.81 10.77
C LEU A 227 -17.17 -16.39 11.06
N GLN A 228 -17.96 -17.30 11.63
CA GLN A 228 -19.28 -16.98 12.14
C GLN A 228 -19.19 -16.43 13.57
N ILE A 229 -19.85 -15.30 13.78
CA ILE A 229 -19.93 -14.63 15.10
C ILE A 229 -20.84 -15.44 16.03
N ASP A 230 -21.92 -15.97 15.45
CA ASP A 230 -22.94 -16.78 16.09
C ASP A 230 -22.87 -18.19 15.48
N PRO A 231 -22.57 -19.23 16.29
CA PRO A 231 -22.48 -20.62 15.80
C PRO A 231 -23.83 -21.14 15.26
N ASP A 232 -24.95 -20.54 15.67
CA ASP A 232 -26.29 -20.95 15.27
C ASP A 232 -26.80 -20.17 14.04
N ALA A 233 -26.09 -19.10 13.63
CA ALA A 233 -26.49 -18.27 12.50
C ALA A 233 -26.17 -18.96 11.16
N LYS A 234 -27.20 -19.27 10.37
CA LYS A 234 -27.04 -19.85 9.04
C LYS A 234 -26.25 -18.94 8.10
N LEU A 235 -25.13 -19.42 7.57
CA LEU A 235 -24.33 -18.70 6.56
C LEU A 235 -25.18 -18.44 5.32
N SER A 236 -25.28 -17.17 4.91
CA SER A 236 -25.93 -16.84 3.65
C SER A 236 -25.04 -17.22 2.49
N MET A 237 -25.35 -18.36 1.84
CA MET A 237 -24.67 -18.82 0.63
C MET A 237 -24.69 -17.77 -0.49
N ARG A 238 -25.72 -16.91 -0.52
CA ARG A 238 -25.80 -15.78 -1.45
C ARG A 238 -24.71 -14.73 -1.18
N ILE A 239 -24.46 -14.41 0.09
CA ILE A 239 -23.40 -13.45 0.46
C ILE A 239 -22.03 -14.03 0.12
N LEU A 240 -21.79 -15.29 0.46
CA LEU A 240 -20.54 -15.98 0.14
C LEU A 240 -20.27 -16.00 -1.37
N ARG A 241 -21.28 -16.41 -2.16
CA ARG A 241 -21.19 -16.41 -3.63
C ARG A 241 -20.91 -15.02 -4.20
N ASN A 242 -21.58 -13.99 -3.70
CA ASN A 242 -21.35 -12.61 -4.15
C ASN A 242 -19.92 -12.13 -3.83
N ALA A 243 -19.39 -12.47 -2.65
CA ALA A 243 -18.03 -12.14 -2.25
C ALA A 243 -17.00 -12.84 -3.14
N LEU A 244 -17.15 -14.15 -3.38
CA LEU A 244 -16.28 -14.92 -4.26
C LEU A 244 -16.29 -14.41 -5.70
N ASN A 245 -17.48 -14.09 -6.23
CA ASN A 245 -17.62 -13.49 -7.55
C ASN A 245 -16.93 -12.12 -7.66
N SER A 246 -17.01 -11.31 -6.61
CA SER A 246 -16.32 -10.01 -6.55
C SER A 246 -14.80 -10.16 -6.62
N ILE A 247 -14.23 -11.06 -5.82
CA ILE A 247 -12.79 -11.36 -5.81
C ILE A 247 -12.35 -11.94 -7.17
N THR A 248 -13.13 -12.89 -7.70
CA THR A 248 -12.84 -13.52 -9.00
C THR A 248 -12.87 -12.49 -10.14
N ARG A 249 -13.82 -11.56 -10.13
CA ARG A 249 -13.88 -10.47 -11.11
C ARG A 249 -12.66 -9.55 -10.98
N LEU A 250 -12.29 -9.14 -9.76
CA LEU A 250 -11.09 -8.33 -9.50
C LEU A 250 -9.82 -9.01 -10.00
N LEU A 251 -9.69 -10.32 -9.78
CA LEU A 251 -8.57 -11.11 -10.24
C LEU A 251 -8.50 -11.10 -11.78
N ARG A 252 -9.60 -11.42 -12.49
CA ARG A 252 -9.64 -11.36 -13.97
C ARG A 252 -9.34 -9.97 -14.53
N GLU A 253 -9.88 -8.91 -13.93
CA GLU A 253 -9.58 -7.53 -14.32
C GLU A 253 -8.10 -7.18 -14.13
N SER A 254 -7.49 -7.68 -13.05
CA SER A 254 -6.09 -7.45 -12.75
C SER A 254 -5.15 -8.26 -13.65
N GLU A 255 -5.53 -9.47 -14.06
CA GLU A 255 -4.79 -10.26 -15.06
C GLU A 255 -4.73 -9.56 -16.42
N LYS A 256 -5.79 -8.84 -16.81
CA LYS A 256 -5.80 -8.03 -18.04
C LYS A 256 -4.85 -6.83 -17.98
N LYS A 257 -4.55 -6.32 -16.77
CA LYS A 257 -3.62 -5.19 -16.53
C LYS A 257 -2.17 -5.65 -16.44
N GLU A 258 -1.80 -6.54 -17.35
CA GLU A 258 -0.49 -7.18 -17.37
C GLU A 258 0.63 -6.17 -17.68
N SER A 259 1.75 -6.32 -16.96
CA SER A 259 2.95 -5.51 -17.11
C SER A 259 3.84 -5.99 -18.28
N ARG A 260 3.42 -5.68 -19.52
CA ARG A 260 4.10 -6.14 -20.75
C ARG A 260 5.53 -5.63 -20.88
N ASN A 261 5.82 -4.39 -20.48
CA ASN A 261 7.16 -3.83 -20.59
C ASN A 261 8.07 -4.47 -19.55
N LEU A 262 7.58 -4.58 -18.31
CA LEU A 262 8.29 -5.28 -17.24
C LEU A 262 8.65 -6.70 -17.65
N MET A 263 7.74 -7.46 -18.25
CA MET A 263 8.04 -8.83 -18.69
C MET A 263 9.22 -8.89 -19.67
N LYS A 264 9.29 -7.98 -20.66
CA LYS A 264 10.43 -7.91 -21.59
C LYS A 264 11.76 -7.63 -20.88
N LEU A 265 11.75 -6.82 -19.81
CA LEU A 265 12.92 -6.56 -18.99
C LEU A 265 13.30 -7.81 -18.18
N LEU A 266 12.34 -8.45 -17.51
CA LEU A 266 12.59 -9.63 -16.67
C LEU A 266 13.09 -10.84 -17.47
N GLU A 267 12.70 -10.96 -18.74
CA GLU A 267 13.18 -11.99 -19.67
C GLU A 267 14.69 -11.90 -19.96
N LYS A 268 15.32 -10.72 -19.79
CA LYS A 268 16.78 -10.57 -19.91
C LYS A 268 17.54 -11.27 -18.79
N SER A 269 16.89 -11.46 -17.65
CA SER A 269 17.52 -12.08 -16.49
C SER A 269 17.62 -13.60 -16.68
N THR A 270 18.84 -14.12 -16.61
CA THR A 270 19.15 -15.56 -16.70
C THR A 270 19.37 -16.21 -15.33
N GLY A 271 19.42 -15.41 -14.26
CA GLY A 271 19.73 -15.84 -12.91
C GLY A 271 19.53 -14.71 -11.90
N PHE A 272 20.29 -14.73 -10.81
CA PHE A 272 20.22 -13.70 -9.76
C PHE A 272 21.58 -13.03 -9.49
N ASN A 273 22.55 -13.19 -10.39
CA ASN A 273 23.93 -12.71 -10.23
C ASN A 273 23.97 -11.19 -10.03
N GLY A 274 23.10 -10.45 -10.72
CA GLY A 274 23.01 -8.99 -10.62
C GLY A 274 22.81 -8.49 -9.18
N VAL A 275 22.22 -9.30 -8.29
CA VAL A 275 22.02 -8.90 -6.89
C VAL A 275 23.33 -8.82 -6.12
N VAL A 276 24.35 -9.60 -6.50
CA VAL A 276 25.69 -9.53 -5.89
C VAL A 276 26.62 -8.63 -6.70
N GLU A 277 26.36 -8.42 -8.00
CA GLU A 277 27.21 -7.61 -8.88
C GLU A 277 27.08 -6.10 -8.67
N PHE A 278 25.98 -5.59 -8.11
CA PHE A 278 25.76 -4.14 -8.02
C PHE A 278 26.52 -3.45 -6.89
N ASP A 279 26.95 -4.19 -5.87
CA ASP A 279 27.66 -3.66 -4.72
C ASP A 279 28.87 -4.55 -4.42
N ASN A 280 30.06 -3.95 -4.37
CA ASN A 280 31.33 -4.66 -4.16
C ASN A 280 31.99 -4.16 -2.86
N GLU A 281 32.41 -5.09 -2.01
CA GLU A 281 33.10 -4.80 -0.74
C GLU A 281 34.42 -4.05 -0.94
N GLN A 282 35.03 -4.12 -2.12
CA GLN A 282 36.22 -3.35 -2.47
C GLN A 282 35.95 -1.84 -2.59
N VAL A 283 34.69 -1.41 -2.72
CA VAL A 283 34.31 0.01 -2.69
C VAL A 283 34.06 0.42 -1.24
N PRO A 284 34.96 1.21 -0.61
CA PRO A 284 34.79 1.60 0.78
C PRO A 284 33.56 2.51 0.94
N PRO A 285 32.74 2.32 1.98
CA PRO A 285 31.68 3.28 2.29
C PRO A 285 32.29 4.61 2.73
N LEU A 286 31.67 5.72 2.31
CA LEU A 286 32.04 7.07 2.73
C LEU A 286 31.49 7.42 4.12
N HIS A 287 30.59 6.61 4.67
CA HIS A 287 30.07 6.76 6.04
C HIS A 287 29.57 5.41 6.63
N LEU A 288 29.71 5.22 7.95
CA LEU A 288 29.35 3.97 8.65
C LEU A 288 27.84 3.61 8.59
N GLU A 289 26.95 4.60 8.41
CA GLU A 289 25.50 4.41 8.30
C GLU A 289 25.00 4.14 6.85
N GLU A 290 25.89 3.93 5.87
CA GLU A 290 25.55 3.78 4.44
C GLU A 290 24.87 2.46 4.04
N THR A 291 24.58 1.57 4.97
CA THR A 291 24.27 0.16 4.66
C THR A 291 22.79 -0.14 4.43
N GLN A 292 21.90 0.85 4.47
CA GLN A 292 20.46 0.61 4.33
C GLN A 292 19.99 0.72 2.87
N ASN A 293 20.46 -0.19 2.02
CA ASN A 293 19.93 -0.35 0.68
C ASN A 293 18.52 -0.96 0.75
N CYS A 294 17.60 -0.46 -0.07
CA CYS A 294 16.32 -1.10 -0.30
C CYS A 294 16.17 -1.38 -1.80
N TRP A 295 15.35 -2.39 -2.15
CA TRP A 295 15.13 -2.80 -3.54
C TRP A 295 14.79 -1.61 -4.44
N SER A 296 13.90 -0.73 -3.97
CA SER A 296 13.51 0.48 -4.71
C SER A 296 14.69 1.42 -4.92
N LEU A 297 15.54 1.63 -3.91
CA LEU A 297 16.65 2.59 -3.99
C LEU A 297 17.69 2.14 -5.02
N VAL A 298 18.11 0.88 -4.93
CA VAL A 298 19.10 0.30 -5.83
C VAL A 298 18.60 0.29 -7.28
N ALA A 299 17.36 -0.15 -7.50
CA ALA A 299 16.76 -0.20 -8.83
C ALA A 299 16.67 1.19 -9.46
N VAL A 300 16.28 2.21 -8.68
CA VAL A 300 16.20 3.60 -9.14
C VAL A 300 17.59 4.17 -9.45
N THR A 301 18.59 3.89 -8.61
CA THR A 301 19.98 4.32 -8.84
C THR A 301 20.56 3.70 -10.12
N LEU A 302 20.43 2.39 -10.31
CA LEU A 302 20.85 1.71 -11.53
C LEU A 302 20.14 2.27 -12.77
N THR A 303 18.85 2.56 -12.66
CA THR A 303 18.09 3.19 -13.76
C THR A 303 18.63 4.58 -14.06
N ALA A 304 18.93 5.40 -13.05
CA ALA A 304 19.51 6.73 -13.24
C ALA A 304 20.88 6.66 -13.93
N ILE A 305 21.72 5.68 -13.58
CA ILE A 305 23.01 5.45 -14.25
C ILE A 305 22.79 5.04 -15.71
N ALA A 306 21.90 4.08 -15.99
CA ALA A 306 21.57 3.65 -17.35
C ALA A 306 21.06 4.83 -18.21
N LEU A 307 20.29 5.73 -17.60
CA LEU A 307 19.78 6.95 -18.25
C LEU A 307 20.82 8.06 -18.39
N ALA A 308 21.99 7.96 -17.77
CA ALA A 308 23.07 8.92 -17.97
C ALA A 308 24.00 8.53 -19.13
N LEU A 309 23.95 7.28 -19.57
CA LEU A 309 24.84 6.76 -20.61
C LEU A 309 24.65 7.48 -21.96
N PRO A 310 25.73 7.71 -22.71
CA PRO A 310 25.66 8.33 -24.02
C PRO A 310 25.21 7.33 -25.09
N LYS A 311 24.79 7.84 -26.25
CA LYS A 311 24.50 7.08 -27.49
C LYS A 311 23.44 5.97 -27.43
N ILE A 312 22.73 5.80 -26.31
CA ILE A 312 21.65 4.81 -26.21
C ILE A 312 20.42 5.22 -27.02
N ALA A 313 19.88 4.31 -27.83
CA ALA A 313 18.68 4.60 -28.61
C ALA A 313 17.48 4.91 -27.70
N THR A 314 16.71 5.94 -28.07
CA THR A 314 15.59 6.45 -27.25
C THR A 314 14.52 5.40 -26.98
N CYS A 315 14.34 4.41 -27.87
CA CYS A 315 13.41 3.29 -27.67
C CYS A 315 13.82 2.40 -26.48
N HIS A 316 15.11 2.11 -26.30
CA HIS A 316 15.61 1.31 -25.18
C HIS A 316 15.41 2.04 -23.85
N VAL A 317 15.74 3.34 -23.82
CA VAL A 317 15.52 4.22 -22.66
C VAL A 317 14.04 4.27 -22.25
N LYS A 318 13.13 4.51 -23.22
CA LYS A 318 11.68 4.53 -22.96
C LYS A 318 11.15 3.16 -22.50
N GLY A 319 11.69 2.08 -23.06
CA GLY A 319 11.38 0.72 -22.65
C GLY A 319 11.77 0.43 -21.20
N LEU A 320 12.99 0.82 -20.81
CA LEU A 320 13.48 0.67 -19.44
C LEU A 320 12.64 1.49 -18.45
N LEU A 321 12.37 2.77 -18.76
CA LEU A 321 11.51 3.63 -17.92
C LEU A 321 10.10 3.05 -17.72
N SER A 322 9.48 2.55 -18.80
CA SER A 322 8.15 1.94 -18.72
C SER A 322 8.16 0.65 -17.88
N SER A 323 9.20 -0.16 -18.04
CA SER A 323 9.41 -1.38 -17.27
C SER A 323 9.63 -1.09 -15.79
N MET A 324 10.42 -0.05 -15.48
CA MET A 324 10.69 0.38 -14.12
C MET A 324 9.47 1.00 -13.44
N ARG A 325 8.67 1.79 -14.15
CA ARG A 325 7.37 2.27 -13.65
C ARG A 325 6.47 1.12 -13.21
N GLU A 326 6.39 0.07 -14.02
CA GLU A 326 5.59 -1.12 -13.72
C GLU A 326 6.21 -1.94 -12.57
N GLY A 327 7.53 -2.16 -12.59
CA GLY A 327 8.25 -2.96 -11.60
C GLY A 327 8.25 -2.34 -10.20
N LEU A 328 8.52 -1.02 -10.10
CA LEU A 328 8.55 -0.31 -8.82
C LEU A 328 7.19 -0.27 -8.12
N GLN A 329 6.07 -0.42 -8.83
CA GLN A 329 4.76 -0.60 -8.19
C GLN A 329 4.70 -1.88 -7.37
N PHE A 330 5.21 -3.00 -7.91
CA PHE A 330 5.29 -4.26 -7.17
C PHE A 330 6.29 -4.16 -6.02
N VAL A 331 7.51 -3.67 -6.29
CA VAL A 331 8.55 -3.53 -5.26
C VAL A 331 8.04 -2.71 -4.08
N ARG A 332 7.32 -1.60 -4.35
CA ARG A 332 6.71 -0.78 -3.31
C ARG A 332 5.76 -1.58 -2.42
N HIS A 333 4.82 -2.32 -3.01
CA HIS A 333 3.88 -3.14 -2.24
C HIS A 333 4.61 -4.17 -1.38
N MET A 334 5.68 -4.75 -1.90
CA MET A 334 6.47 -5.76 -1.20
C MET A 334 7.25 -5.18 -0.03
N GLU A 335 7.97 -4.08 -0.25
CA GLU A 335 8.73 -3.43 0.82
C GLU A 335 7.80 -2.85 1.91
N GLU A 336 6.61 -2.36 1.55
CA GLU A 336 5.58 -1.91 2.51
C GLU A 336 5.01 -3.07 3.33
N SER A 337 4.87 -4.26 2.74
CA SER A 337 4.27 -5.44 3.41
C SER A 337 5.26 -6.24 4.27
N LEU A 338 6.51 -6.39 3.83
CA LEU A 338 7.53 -7.23 4.52
C LEU A 338 8.35 -6.46 5.55
N ASN A 339 8.47 -5.14 5.41
CA ASN A 339 9.31 -4.33 6.30
C ASN A 339 8.53 -3.14 6.86
N ALA A 340 7.64 -3.43 7.80
CA ALA A 340 6.96 -2.39 8.59
C ALA A 340 7.91 -1.67 9.57
N ASN A 341 9.13 -2.18 9.79
CA ASN A 341 10.11 -1.55 10.68
C ASN A 341 10.70 -0.27 10.04
N GLY A 342 10.87 0.74 10.90
CA GLY A 342 11.11 2.13 10.52
C GLY A 342 12.43 2.42 9.80
N GLU A 343 13.40 1.50 9.84
CA GLU A 343 14.76 1.73 9.35
C GLU A 343 14.80 1.98 7.83
N LEU A 344 14.27 1.05 7.02
CA LEU A 344 14.22 1.20 5.56
C LEU A 344 13.13 2.19 5.08
N VAL A 345 12.32 2.77 5.96
CA VAL A 345 11.30 3.77 5.56
C VAL A 345 11.96 5.00 4.95
N LYS A 346 13.12 5.40 5.49
CA LYS A 346 13.89 6.55 4.99
C LYS A 346 14.44 6.29 3.59
N ALA A 347 15.04 5.12 3.37
CA ALA A 347 15.52 4.67 2.06
C ALA A 347 14.40 4.61 1.02
N ARG A 348 13.24 4.05 1.36
CA ARG A 348 12.05 4.02 0.50
C ARG A 348 11.56 5.42 0.13
N LYS A 349 11.52 6.34 1.09
CA LYS A 349 11.14 7.74 0.83
C LYS A 349 12.15 8.46 -0.05
N ALA A 350 13.45 8.17 0.12
CA ALA A 350 14.51 8.68 -0.75
C ALA A 350 14.34 8.15 -2.18
N ALA A 351 14.20 6.84 -2.35
CA ALA A 351 13.96 6.18 -3.63
C ALA A 351 12.75 6.74 -4.36
N ARG A 352 11.61 6.94 -3.68
CA ARG A 352 10.42 7.57 -4.27
C ARG A 352 10.68 8.96 -4.79
N ARG A 353 11.41 9.77 -4.02
CA ARG A 353 11.70 11.15 -4.42
C ARG A 353 12.61 11.18 -5.63
N VAL A 354 13.68 10.38 -5.60
CA VAL A 354 14.63 10.28 -6.71
C VAL A 354 13.94 9.72 -7.95
N TRP A 355 13.09 8.70 -7.81
CA TRP A 355 12.36 8.11 -8.93
C TRP A 355 11.49 9.15 -9.65
N THR A 356 10.76 10.00 -8.93
CA THR A 356 9.98 11.07 -9.56
C THR A 356 10.87 12.04 -10.36
N ASP A 357 12.03 12.42 -9.81
CA ASP A 357 12.96 13.32 -10.51
C ASP A 357 13.56 12.64 -11.77
N VAL A 358 13.88 11.35 -11.68
CA VAL A 358 14.45 10.54 -12.79
C VAL A 358 13.42 10.30 -13.88
N GLU A 359 12.22 9.87 -13.51
CA GLU A 359 11.15 9.50 -14.44
C GLU A 359 10.58 10.71 -15.20
N VAL A 360 10.35 11.82 -14.49
CA VAL A 360 9.65 12.98 -15.07
C VAL A 360 10.63 13.94 -15.72
N TYR A 361 11.78 14.18 -15.09
CA TYR A 361 12.72 15.23 -15.49
C TYR A 361 14.05 14.71 -16.03
N CYS A 362 14.29 13.40 -16.00
CA CYS A 362 15.60 12.81 -16.30
C CYS A 362 16.72 13.43 -15.43
N LYS A 363 16.39 13.72 -14.15
CA LYS A 363 17.28 14.34 -13.18
C LYS A 363 17.50 13.44 -11.98
N TRP A 364 18.70 13.51 -11.41
CA TRP A 364 19.03 12.88 -10.13
C TRP A 364 19.50 13.97 -9.16
N LEU A 365 18.76 14.20 -8.07
CA LEU A 365 19.07 15.25 -7.08
C LEU A 365 19.34 16.64 -7.70
N GLN A 366 18.55 17.03 -8.70
CA GLN A 366 18.68 18.26 -9.51
C GLN A 366 19.77 18.24 -10.59
N ILE A 367 20.59 17.19 -10.65
CA ILE A 367 21.59 16.99 -11.68
C ILE A 367 20.90 16.42 -12.93
N ASP A 368 21.05 17.09 -14.08
CA ASP A 368 20.60 16.56 -15.38
C ASP A 368 21.50 15.41 -15.80
N LEU A 369 20.94 14.20 -15.85
CA LEU A 369 21.66 12.96 -16.14
C LEU A 369 22.21 12.95 -17.58
N GLN A 370 21.53 13.63 -18.51
CA GLN A 370 21.89 13.64 -19.93
C GLN A 370 22.81 14.80 -20.30
N LYS A 371 23.06 15.74 -19.38
CA LYS A 371 23.92 16.92 -19.63
C LYS A 371 25.30 16.54 -20.15
N ASN A 372 25.97 15.59 -19.49
CA ASN A 372 27.33 15.22 -19.83
C ASN A 372 27.40 14.35 -21.10
N ALA A 373 26.41 13.48 -21.32
CA ALA A 373 26.28 12.74 -22.57
C ALA A 373 26.13 13.68 -23.78
N ARG A 374 25.31 14.75 -23.66
CA ARG A 374 25.16 15.79 -24.70
C ARG A 374 26.44 16.58 -24.96
N ASN A 375 27.29 16.73 -23.95
CA ASN A 375 28.59 17.38 -24.06
C ASN A 375 29.69 16.46 -24.66
N GLY A 376 29.32 15.25 -25.12
CA GLY A 376 30.24 14.34 -25.78
C GLY A 376 31.12 13.51 -24.85
N LYS A 377 30.82 13.48 -23.54
CA LYS A 377 31.57 12.64 -22.59
C LYS A 377 31.32 11.15 -22.83
N THR A 378 32.35 10.35 -22.58
CA THR A 378 32.30 8.89 -22.64
C THR A 378 31.55 8.30 -21.44
N SER A 379 31.07 7.06 -21.56
CA SER A 379 30.45 6.33 -20.44
C SER A 379 31.35 6.23 -19.21
N LYS A 380 32.67 6.07 -19.40
CA LYS A 380 33.67 6.05 -18.31
C LYS A 380 33.69 7.36 -17.52
N GLU A 381 33.79 8.48 -18.22
CA GLU A 381 33.80 9.81 -17.62
C GLU A 381 32.47 10.15 -16.93
N ILE A 382 31.35 9.65 -17.47
CA ILE A 382 30.02 9.84 -16.88
C ILE A 382 29.88 9.06 -15.58
N LEU A 383 30.32 7.79 -15.54
CA LEU A 383 30.31 6.98 -14.31
C LEU A 383 31.18 7.60 -13.22
N GLN A 384 32.40 8.02 -13.56
CA GLN A 384 33.29 8.74 -12.64
C GLN A 384 32.63 10.01 -12.11
N TRP A 385 32.09 10.83 -13.00
CA TRP A 385 31.42 12.07 -12.62
C TRP A 385 30.20 11.85 -11.70
N LEU A 386 29.36 10.86 -11.98
CA LEU A 386 28.23 10.53 -11.11
C LEU A 386 28.70 10.12 -9.71
N GLY A 387 29.75 9.29 -9.65
CA GLY A 387 30.39 8.90 -8.39
C GLY A 387 30.96 10.08 -7.62
N ASP A 388 31.66 10.99 -8.30
CA ASP A 388 32.28 12.17 -7.69
C ASP A 388 31.23 13.17 -7.17
N GLU A 389 30.16 13.43 -7.94
CA GLU A 389 29.06 14.30 -7.48
C GLU A 389 28.32 13.69 -6.30
N ALA A 390 28.11 12.37 -6.32
CA ALA A 390 27.54 11.65 -5.19
C ALA A 390 28.43 11.75 -3.95
N ALA A 391 29.74 11.53 -4.09
CA ALA A 391 30.70 11.65 -2.99
C ALA A 391 30.72 13.07 -2.41
N LYS A 392 30.68 14.12 -3.24
CA LYS A 392 30.58 15.51 -2.78
C LYS A 392 29.36 15.74 -1.89
N ILE A 393 28.19 15.22 -2.28
CA ILE A 393 26.95 15.36 -1.51
C ILE A 393 27.08 14.63 -0.16
N VAL A 394 27.63 13.42 -0.14
CA VAL A 394 27.85 12.63 1.08
C VAL A 394 28.81 13.36 2.04
N ILE A 395 29.95 13.85 1.54
CA ILE A 395 30.94 14.56 2.34
C ILE A 395 30.36 15.88 2.90
N GLN A 396 29.62 16.64 2.08
CA GLN A 396 28.95 17.88 2.54
C GLN A 396 27.94 17.61 3.67
N PHE A 397 27.24 16.47 3.63
CA PHE A 397 26.34 16.06 4.68
C PHE A 397 27.10 15.77 5.98
N ASN A 398 28.21 15.02 5.90
CA ASN A 398 29.05 14.67 7.06
C ASN A 398 29.64 15.88 7.79
N ILE A 399 29.94 16.96 7.07
CA ILE A 399 30.43 18.22 7.66
C ILE A 399 29.32 18.95 8.44
N ARG A 400 28.05 18.82 8.00
CA ARG A 400 26.90 19.53 8.55
C ARG A 400 26.13 18.68 9.56
N LYS A 401 26.79 18.21 10.62
CA LYS A 401 26.19 17.32 11.65
C LYS A 401 24.95 17.86 12.40
N ASN A 402 24.52 19.12 12.17
CA ASN A 402 23.52 19.81 12.99
C ASN A 402 22.25 20.30 12.27
N VAL A 403 21.95 19.85 11.04
CA VAL A 403 20.70 20.24 10.35
C VAL A 403 19.68 19.12 10.41
N SER A 404 18.71 19.24 11.32
CA SER A 404 17.43 18.55 11.19
C SER A 404 16.76 18.99 9.88
N LEU A 405 16.48 18.05 8.98
CA LEU A 405 15.25 17.96 8.19
C LEU A 405 15.35 16.72 7.31
N ASP A 406 14.38 15.81 7.40
CA ASP A 406 14.23 14.54 6.65
C ASP A 406 14.63 14.60 5.15
N HIS A 407 14.56 15.78 4.53
CA HIS A 407 15.03 16.02 3.16
C HIS A 407 16.54 15.87 2.95
N SER A 408 17.37 16.39 3.88
CA SER A 408 18.84 16.31 3.79
C SER A 408 19.30 14.85 3.88
N LEU A 409 18.70 14.10 4.81
CA LEU A 409 18.99 12.67 5.00
C LEU A 409 18.60 11.83 3.78
N ARG A 410 17.47 12.13 3.13
CA ARG A 410 17.09 11.44 1.88
C ARG A 410 18.07 11.69 0.74
N LYS A 411 18.63 12.91 0.64
CA LYS A 411 19.69 13.23 -0.33
C LYS A 411 20.96 12.44 -0.04
N PHE A 412 21.36 12.39 1.24
CA PHE A 412 22.49 11.60 1.69
C PHE A 412 22.33 10.12 1.30
N ILE A 413 21.20 9.48 1.65
CA ILE A 413 20.95 8.06 1.32
C ILE A 413 21.02 7.81 -0.19
N ALA A 414 20.40 8.68 -0.99
CA ALA A 414 20.44 8.57 -2.45
C ALA A 414 21.85 8.75 -3.02
N ALA A 415 22.63 9.68 -2.47
CA ALA A 415 24.01 9.94 -2.85
C ALA A 415 24.93 8.77 -2.48
N SER A 416 24.83 8.22 -1.27
CA SER A 416 25.59 7.03 -0.86
C SER A 416 25.33 5.84 -1.78
N SER A 417 24.06 5.58 -2.15
CA SER A 417 23.72 4.53 -3.12
C SER A 417 24.32 4.80 -4.51
N MET A 418 24.21 6.03 -5.02
CA MET A 418 24.80 6.41 -6.32
C MET A 418 26.32 6.26 -6.34
N TYR A 419 27.00 6.68 -5.27
CA TYR A 419 28.44 6.52 -5.14
C TYR A 419 28.83 5.04 -5.19
N ARG A 420 28.27 4.20 -4.32
CA ARG A 420 28.65 2.78 -4.25
C ARG A 420 28.39 2.03 -5.55
N ILE A 421 27.24 2.25 -6.17
CA ILE A 421 26.86 1.54 -7.41
C ILE A 421 27.70 2.03 -8.60
N SER A 422 27.89 3.35 -8.76
CA SER A 422 28.71 3.89 -9.85
C SER A 422 30.17 3.43 -9.78
N GLN A 423 30.76 3.42 -8.58
CA GLN A 423 32.12 2.93 -8.37
C GLN A 423 32.22 1.42 -8.59
N THR A 424 31.23 0.65 -8.15
CA THR A 424 31.21 -0.81 -8.38
C THR A 424 31.16 -1.14 -9.87
N ILE A 425 30.28 -0.48 -10.63
CA ILE A 425 30.20 -0.66 -12.09
C ILE A 425 31.51 -0.22 -12.76
N LEU A 426 32.08 0.90 -12.33
CA LEU A 426 33.34 1.42 -12.86
C LEU A 426 34.51 0.44 -12.62
N LEU A 427 34.61 -0.14 -11.41
CA LEU A 427 35.60 -1.18 -11.09
C LEU A 427 35.42 -2.38 -12.01
N HIS A 428 34.20 -2.91 -12.14
CA HIS A 428 33.92 -4.06 -12.99
C HIS A 428 34.28 -3.81 -14.47
N CYS A 429 34.03 -2.61 -14.98
CA CYS A 429 34.39 -2.25 -16.36
C CYS A 429 35.90 -2.08 -16.56
N ASN A 430 36.65 -1.68 -15.52
CA ASN A 430 38.11 -1.55 -15.59
C ASN A 430 38.84 -2.89 -15.44
N GLU A 431 38.22 -3.90 -14.83
CA GLU A 431 38.77 -5.27 -14.75
C GLU A 431 38.71 -6.01 -16.10
N GLN A 432 37.94 -5.50 -17.06
CA GLN A 432 37.85 -6.07 -18.41
C GLN A 432 39.01 -5.62 -19.29
N GLU A 433 39.40 -6.47 -20.24
CA GLU A 433 40.50 -6.20 -21.18
C GLU A 433 40.23 -4.95 -22.05
N ASN A 434 38.96 -4.72 -22.41
CA ASN A 434 38.52 -3.54 -23.15
C ASN A 434 37.31 -2.90 -22.49
N TRP A 435 37.24 -1.57 -22.54
CA TRP A 435 36.07 -0.84 -22.07
C TRP A 435 34.83 -1.21 -22.89
N PRO A 436 33.68 -1.55 -22.26
CA PRO A 436 32.48 -1.96 -22.98
C PRO A 436 31.89 -0.82 -23.81
N THR A 437 31.20 -1.15 -24.90
CA THR A 437 30.41 -0.16 -25.65
C THR A 437 29.28 0.39 -24.80
N ASP A 438 28.79 1.58 -25.13
CA ASP A 438 27.71 2.23 -24.37
C ASP A 438 26.44 1.34 -24.34
N GLU A 439 26.10 0.68 -25.46
CA GLU A 439 25.01 -0.28 -25.54
C GLU A 439 25.25 -1.53 -24.70
N ALA A 440 26.47 -2.08 -24.70
CA ALA A 440 26.81 -3.25 -23.90
C ALA A 440 26.73 -2.94 -22.40
N LEU A 441 27.18 -1.74 -21.99
CA LEU A 441 27.08 -1.27 -20.62
C LEU A 441 25.61 -1.02 -20.22
N PHE A 442 24.80 -0.44 -21.10
CA PHE A 442 23.36 -0.27 -20.87
C PHE A 442 22.64 -1.61 -20.71
N GLU A 443 22.97 -2.60 -21.54
CA GLU A 443 22.41 -3.95 -21.46
C GLU A 443 22.86 -4.68 -20.18
N PHE A 444 24.12 -4.52 -19.78
CA PHE A 444 24.63 -5.02 -18.51
C PHE A 444 23.83 -4.47 -17.33
N ILE A 445 23.69 -3.14 -17.23
CA ILE A 445 22.91 -2.49 -16.16
C ILE A 445 21.44 -2.92 -16.20
N SER A 446 20.84 -2.98 -17.39
CA SER A 446 19.44 -3.43 -17.57
C SER A 446 19.25 -4.87 -17.08
N THR A 447 20.27 -5.71 -17.24
CA THR A 447 20.23 -7.09 -16.77
C THR A 447 20.40 -7.18 -15.25
N ILE A 448 21.25 -6.35 -14.64
CA ILE A 448 21.33 -6.21 -13.17
C ILE A 448 19.96 -5.81 -12.60
N ILE A 449 19.31 -4.81 -13.20
CA ILE A 449 17.95 -4.38 -12.79
C ILE A 449 16.97 -5.54 -12.90
N ALA A 450 17.01 -6.32 -13.99
CA ALA A 450 16.14 -7.47 -14.18
C ALA A 450 16.37 -8.57 -13.13
N ASP A 451 17.62 -8.90 -12.81
CA ASP A 451 18.00 -9.86 -11.76
C ASP A 451 17.50 -9.38 -10.38
N LEU A 452 17.70 -8.09 -10.08
CA LEU A 452 17.25 -7.44 -8.84
C LEU A 452 15.73 -7.50 -8.67
N LEU A 453 14.98 -7.16 -9.72
CA LEU A 453 13.52 -7.23 -9.69
C LEU A 453 13.04 -8.68 -9.57
N CYS A 454 13.67 -9.63 -10.27
CA CYS A 454 13.33 -11.05 -10.14
C CYS A 454 13.56 -11.56 -8.72
N ALA A 455 14.71 -11.22 -8.11
CA ALA A 455 15.03 -11.57 -6.73
C ALA A 455 14.00 -10.98 -5.76
N CYS A 456 13.69 -9.70 -5.89
CA CYS A 456 12.63 -9.05 -5.11
C CYS A 456 11.32 -9.84 -5.25
N PHE A 457 10.88 -10.12 -6.47
CA PHE A 457 9.61 -10.78 -6.77
C PHE A 457 9.49 -12.24 -6.30
N THR A 458 10.57 -12.90 -5.89
CA THR A 458 10.49 -14.21 -5.22
C THR A 458 9.66 -14.16 -3.93
N SER A 459 9.59 -12.99 -3.28
CA SER A 459 8.81 -12.79 -2.06
C SER A 459 7.34 -12.42 -2.32
N LEU A 460 6.88 -12.34 -3.58
CA LEU A 460 5.48 -12.04 -3.92
C LEU A 460 4.50 -13.04 -3.29
N PRO A 461 4.71 -14.38 -3.36
CA PRO A 461 3.78 -15.33 -2.75
C PRO A 461 3.61 -15.11 -1.25
N ARG A 462 4.70 -14.78 -0.54
CA ARG A 462 4.68 -14.45 0.89
C ARG A 462 3.85 -13.19 1.14
N VAL A 463 4.12 -12.11 0.41
CA VAL A 463 3.37 -10.83 0.54
C VAL A 463 1.87 -11.02 0.30
N ILE A 464 1.52 -11.75 -0.75
CA ILE A 464 0.11 -12.04 -1.07
C ILE A 464 -0.53 -12.84 0.07
N THR A 465 0.19 -13.84 0.60
CA THR A 465 -0.28 -14.66 1.73
C THR A 465 -0.47 -13.82 2.99
N THR A 466 0.50 -12.98 3.35
CA THR A 466 0.40 -12.06 4.49
C THR A 466 -0.81 -11.13 4.37
N ASN A 467 -1.05 -10.55 3.19
CA ASN A 467 -2.20 -9.68 2.96
C ASN A 467 -3.54 -10.43 3.05
N CYS A 468 -3.58 -11.70 2.66
CA CYS A 468 -4.76 -12.55 2.86
C CYS A 468 -5.04 -12.86 4.34
N HIS A 469 -4.05 -12.75 5.22
CA HIS A 469 -4.14 -13.11 6.64
C HIS A 469 -4.28 -11.92 7.60
N GLU A 470 -4.42 -10.70 7.09
CA GLU A 470 -4.59 -9.48 7.89
C GLU A 470 -5.58 -9.68 9.05
N ASP A 471 -5.10 -9.52 10.29
CA ASP A 471 -5.87 -9.77 11.51
C ASP A 471 -6.76 -8.59 11.88
N ALA A 472 -6.37 -7.38 11.47
CA ALA A 472 -7.16 -6.17 11.59
C ALA A 472 -8.38 -6.21 10.64
N ILE A 473 -9.57 -6.44 11.22
CA ILE A 473 -10.85 -6.53 10.49
C ILE A 473 -11.08 -5.32 9.60
N GLU A 474 -10.75 -4.11 10.09
CA GLU A 474 -10.92 -2.85 9.38
C GLU A 474 -10.02 -2.72 8.13
N LYS A 475 -8.90 -3.45 8.09
CA LYS A 475 -7.96 -3.48 6.96
C LYS A 475 -8.19 -4.65 6.02
N ARG A 476 -8.90 -5.69 6.48
CA ARG A 476 -9.01 -6.98 5.81
C ARG A 476 -9.62 -6.90 4.40
N GLU A 477 -10.71 -6.15 4.19
CA GLU A 477 -11.33 -6.01 2.86
C GLU A 477 -10.33 -5.41 1.85
N GLU A 478 -9.62 -4.36 2.24
CA GLU A 478 -8.63 -3.71 1.37
C GLU A 478 -7.38 -4.59 1.19
N SER A 479 -6.92 -5.27 2.24
CA SER A 479 -5.77 -6.17 2.17
C SER A 479 -6.01 -7.36 1.23
N ILE A 480 -7.20 -7.99 1.30
CA ILE A 480 -7.64 -9.04 0.37
C ILE A 480 -7.73 -8.50 -1.06
N ARG A 481 -8.25 -7.28 -1.24
CA ARG A 481 -8.33 -6.64 -2.56
C ARG A 481 -6.95 -6.42 -3.17
N ILE A 482 -6.00 -5.92 -2.38
CA ILE A 482 -4.59 -5.74 -2.80
C ILE A 482 -3.98 -7.10 -3.14
N ALA A 483 -4.20 -8.13 -2.32
CA ALA A 483 -3.71 -9.49 -2.57
C ALA A 483 -4.21 -10.06 -3.91
N ALA A 484 -5.52 -9.93 -4.18
CA ALA A 484 -6.12 -10.38 -5.44
C ALA A 484 -5.55 -9.65 -6.66
N GLN A 485 -5.35 -8.32 -6.54
CA GLN A 485 -4.76 -7.51 -7.62
C GLN A 485 -3.29 -7.85 -7.86
N LEU A 486 -2.50 -8.00 -6.80
CA LEU A 486 -1.09 -8.42 -6.90
C LEU A 486 -0.98 -9.79 -7.55
N LEU A 487 -1.84 -10.73 -7.14
CA LEU A 487 -1.85 -12.08 -7.68
C LEU A 487 -2.14 -12.09 -9.19
N GLY A 488 -3.22 -11.42 -9.63
CA GLY A 488 -3.56 -11.41 -11.04
C GLY A 488 -2.52 -10.66 -11.90
N ARG A 489 -2.00 -9.51 -11.44
CA ARG A 489 -0.96 -8.77 -12.18
C ARG A 489 0.38 -9.49 -12.25
N SER A 490 0.73 -10.28 -11.22
CA SER A 490 2.02 -10.99 -11.15
C SER A 490 2.00 -12.41 -11.73
N LYS A 491 0.85 -12.89 -12.22
CA LYS A 491 0.68 -14.26 -12.72
C LYS A 491 1.78 -14.72 -13.68
N LYS A 492 2.15 -13.90 -14.68
CA LYS A 492 3.22 -14.24 -15.64
C LYS A 492 4.62 -14.14 -15.03
N ILE A 493 4.84 -13.18 -14.14
CA ILE A 493 6.10 -13.03 -13.39
C ILE A 493 6.34 -14.29 -12.56
N LEU A 494 5.32 -14.76 -11.83
CA LEU A 494 5.40 -15.99 -11.03
C LEU A 494 5.64 -17.24 -11.91
N LYS A 495 5.03 -17.32 -13.09
CA LYS A 495 5.32 -18.39 -14.07
C LYS A 495 6.78 -18.35 -14.54
N LEU A 496 7.33 -17.15 -14.77
CA LEU A 496 8.72 -16.96 -15.18
C LEU A 496 9.69 -17.34 -14.05
N LEU A 497 9.41 -16.92 -12.81
CA LEU A 497 10.23 -17.27 -11.65
C LEU A 497 10.23 -18.77 -11.33
N LYS A 498 9.10 -19.46 -11.52
CA LYS A 498 9.01 -20.93 -11.34
C LYS A 498 9.94 -21.73 -12.24
N LYS A 499 10.29 -21.19 -13.41
CA LYS A 499 11.23 -21.84 -14.34
C LYS A 499 12.69 -21.70 -13.91
N ARG A 500 12.97 -20.91 -12.87
CA ARG A 500 14.34 -20.60 -12.42
C ARG A 500 14.70 -21.38 -11.18
N GLN A 501 15.97 -21.76 -11.08
CA GLN A 501 16.52 -22.34 -9.87
C GLN A 501 16.75 -21.22 -8.85
N LEU A 502 16.17 -21.37 -7.66
CA LEU A 502 16.34 -20.41 -6.56
C LEU A 502 17.63 -20.72 -5.79
N PRO A 503 18.33 -19.69 -5.27
CA PRO A 503 19.45 -19.91 -4.35
C PRO A 503 18.96 -20.46 -3.02
N ASN A 504 19.86 -21.09 -2.26
CA ASN A 504 19.58 -21.67 -0.95
C ASN A 504 19.47 -20.59 0.14
N ILE A 505 18.38 -19.82 0.11
CA ILE A 505 18.01 -18.82 1.14
C ILE A 505 16.70 -19.29 1.78
N ASP A 506 16.55 -19.08 3.09
CA ASP A 506 15.25 -19.28 3.74
C ASP A 506 14.19 -18.30 3.20
N MET A 507 12.92 -18.73 3.21
CA MET A 507 11.81 -17.95 2.62
C MET A 507 11.54 -16.63 3.37
N GLU A 508 11.97 -16.51 4.62
CA GLU A 508 11.81 -15.28 5.41
C GLU A 508 12.85 -14.22 5.05
N SER A 509 14.06 -14.66 4.72
CA SER A 509 15.21 -13.85 4.33
C SER A 509 15.15 -13.38 2.88
N MET A 510 14.45 -14.10 1.98
CA MET A 510 14.29 -13.72 0.56
C MET A 510 13.65 -12.32 0.36
N GLY A 511 12.98 -11.77 1.37
CA GLY A 511 12.38 -10.43 1.32
C GLY A 511 13.38 -9.28 1.43
N TYR A 512 14.59 -9.54 1.91
CA TYR A 512 15.55 -8.52 2.33
C TYR A 512 16.79 -8.53 1.45
N ILE A 513 17.05 -7.41 0.77
CA ILE A 513 18.17 -7.28 -0.17
C ILE A 513 19.52 -7.63 0.47
N ASP A 514 19.75 -7.23 1.72
CA ASP A 514 20.99 -7.50 2.45
C ASP A 514 21.25 -9.00 2.64
N LYS A 515 20.19 -9.81 2.76
CA LYS A 515 20.31 -11.27 2.86
C LYS A 515 20.68 -11.92 1.54
N TRP A 516 20.27 -11.33 0.42
CA TRP A 516 20.73 -11.74 -0.90
C TRP A 516 22.19 -11.36 -1.14
N HIS A 517 22.62 -10.17 -0.69
CA HIS A 517 24.02 -9.75 -0.78
C HIS A 517 24.97 -10.60 0.02
N ALA A 518 24.54 -11.09 1.19
CA ALA A 518 25.36 -11.94 2.04
C ALA A 518 25.66 -13.31 1.40
N LEU A 519 25.01 -13.64 0.27
CA LEU A 519 25.33 -14.85 -0.47
C LEU A 519 26.65 -14.71 -1.22
N SER A 520 27.49 -15.74 -1.09
CA SER A 520 28.65 -15.91 -1.95
C SER A 520 28.23 -16.21 -3.39
N LYS A 521 29.04 -15.80 -4.38
CA LYS A 521 28.78 -16.05 -5.81
C LYS A 521 28.58 -17.55 -6.12
N SER A 522 29.19 -18.45 -5.35
CA SER A 522 29.03 -19.91 -5.50
C SER A 522 27.67 -20.45 -5.01
N GLN A 523 26.95 -19.69 -4.17
CA GLN A 523 25.62 -20.05 -3.68
C GLN A 523 24.49 -19.60 -4.62
N ILE A 524 24.82 -18.80 -5.65
CA ILE A 524 23.87 -18.38 -6.68
C ILE A 524 24.00 -19.32 -7.90
N PRO A 525 22.91 -19.97 -8.34
CA PRO A 525 22.92 -20.76 -9.57
C PRO A 525 23.40 -19.92 -10.76
N ASN A 526 24.39 -20.41 -11.50
CA ASN A 526 25.08 -19.73 -12.61
C ASN A 526 25.96 -18.51 -12.22
N GLY A 527 26.36 -18.37 -10.95
CA GLY A 527 27.17 -17.25 -10.44
C GLY A 527 28.57 -17.07 -11.05
N ASN A 528 29.09 -18.08 -11.78
CA ASN A 528 30.45 -18.08 -12.32
C ASN A 528 30.55 -17.72 -13.82
N SER A 529 29.44 -17.42 -14.51
CA SER A 529 29.48 -17.07 -15.93
C SER A 529 29.81 -15.58 -16.11
N ALA A 530 30.98 -15.25 -16.66
CA ALA A 530 31.34 -13.89 -17.03
C ALA A 530 30.33 -13.36 -18.09
N ARG A 531 29.63 -12.26 -17.76
CA ARG A 531 28.47 -11.78 -18.53
C ARG A 531 28.84 -10.95 -19.77
N ILE A 532 30.08 -10.45 -19.84
CA ILE A 532 30.58 -9.65 -20.96
C ILE A 532 31.69 -10.46 -21.64
N GLN A 533 31.32 -11.25 -22.65
CA GLN A 533 32.26 -11.70 -23.67
C GLN A 533 32.01 -10.88 -24.94
N PRO A 534 33.06 -10.43 -25.65
CA PRO A 534 32.89 -9.83 -26.97
C PRO A 534 32.28 -10.88 -27.91
N ALA A 535 31.34 -10.45 -28.75
CA ALA A 535 30.80 -11.27 -29.82
C ALA A 535 31.95 -11.69 -30.75
N SER A 536 32.50 -12.87 -30.54
CA SER A 536 33.39 -13.50 -31.50
C SER A 536 32.51 -14.10 -32.59
N SER A 537 32.51 -13.43 -33.74
CA SER A 537 32.16 -14.04 -35.01
C SER A 537 33.03 -15.27 -35.23
N SER A 538 32.45 -16.47 -35.18
CA SER A 538 32.99 -17.59 -35.96
C SER A 538 31.85 -18.46 -36.47
N SER A 539 31.51 -18.23 -37.73
CA SER A 539 30.97 -19.26 -38.60
C SER A 539 32.01 -20.38 -38.68
N ASN A 540 31.75 -21.54 -38.11
CA ASN A 540 32.42 -22.77 -38.50
C ASN A 540 31.36 -23.83 -38.74
N ALA A 541 31.02 -23.98 -40.02
CA ALA A 541 30.34 -25.14 -40.53
C ALA A 541 31.17 -26.39 -40.19
N SER A 542 30.55 -27.37 -39.53
CA SER A 542 31.15 -28.67 -39.30
C SER A 542 31.24 -29.44 -40.62
N PHE A 543 32.40 -29.40 -41.26
CA PHE A 543 32.76 -30.39 -42.28
C PHE A 543 33.07 -31.71 -41.58
N VAL A 544 32.20 -32.70 -41.81
CA VAL A 544 32.42 -34.10 -41.45
C VAL A 544 33.38 -34.69 -42.48
N VAL A 545 34.59 -35.05 -42.05
CA VAL A 545 35.47 -35.93 -42.83
C VAL A 545 35.24 -37.35 -42.33
N THR A 546 34.57 -38.15 -43.16
CA THR A 546 34.45 -39.60 -42.97
C THR A 546 35.71 -40.25 -43.54
N ILE A 547 36.47 -40.94 -42.69
CA ILE A 547 37.54 -41.85 -43.11
C ILE A 547 36.90 -43.23 -43.32
N ILE A 548 36.99 -43.76 -44.54
CA ILE A 548 37.06 -45.19 -44.84
C ILE A 548 38.36 -45.41 -45.60
#